data_AF-A0A9D7EWT2-F1
#
_entry.id   AF-A0A9D7EWT2-F1
#
_cell.length_a   1.000
_cell.length_b   1.000
_cell.length_c   1.000
_cell.angle_alpha   90.00
_cell.angle_beta   90.00
_cell.angle_gamma   90.00
#
_symmetry.space_group_name_H-M   'P 1'
#
loop_
_entity.id
_entity.type
_entity.pdbx_description
1 polymer ?
#
loop_
_entity_poly.entity_id
_entity_poly.type
_entity_poly.pdbx_seq_one_letter_code
_entity_poly.pdbx_strand_id
1 'polypeptide(L)'
;MESKSPSGSRVVFIVFFVLAALFASRFLMAFGRMFLVLAGLALLGYGVYLALGYVRDLREKKRHESSPEGVIESRMVYCATEIEKNREAVEGIRRIIAGLEEKLRLANQAGEENKQHTRTLVREFEAEMELREAKVHFLETCLRKLQIIQHNFELSKTLALKKAELQAMREQNFEEIAGLEELRTGIEYDRTYLETIDNLSSRMIGSQSLETVKALRKELEEMTRSLDEKK
;
A
#
# COMPACT_ATOMS: atom_id res chain seq x y z
N MET A 1 45.47 -31.96 79.02
CA MET A 1 44.31 -31.56 78.19
C MET A 1 44.48 -30.10 77.86
N GLU A 2 44.52 -29.58 76.65
CA GLU A 2 44.38 -30.10 75.29
C GLU A 2 45.08 -29.05 74.41
N SER A 3 45.87 -29.50 73.44
CA SER A 3 46.51 -28.62 72.46
C SER A 3 45.46 -28.03 71.52
N LYS A 4 45.09 -26.76 71.70
CA LYS A 4 44.24 -26.02 70.77
C LYS A 4 45.13 -25.46 69.64
N SER A 5 45.19 -26.19 68.52
CA SER A 5 45.65 -25.64 67.24
C SER A 5 44.43 -25.32 66.36
N PRO A 6 44.00 -24.05 66.25
CA PRO A 6 42.97 -23.65 65.30
C PRO A 6 43.55 -22.92 64.07
N SER A 7 44.87 -23.00 63.84
CA SER A 7 45.52 -22.23 62.76
C SER A 7 45.40 -22.89 61.39
N GLY A 8 45.29 -24.22 61.31
CA GLY A 8 45.24 -24.95 60.03
C GLY A 8 43.93 -24.76 59.25
N SER A 9 42.78 -24.88 59.92
CA SER A 9 41.46 -24.82 59.24
C SER A 9 41.15 -23.42 58.71
N ARG A 10 41.51 -22.37 59.45
CA ARG A 10 41.33 -20.97 59.02
C ARG A 10 42.16 -20.64 57.78
N VAL A 11 43.38 -21.16 57.69
CA VAL A 11 44.24 -20.98 56.50
C VAL A 11 43.66 -21.72 55.30
N VAL A 12 43.12 -22.92 55.48
CA VAL A 12 42.45 -23.67 54.40
C VAL A 12 41.21 -22.93 53.87
N PHE A 13 40.38 -22.36 54.75
CA PHE A 13 39.23 -21.56 54.32
C PHE A 13 39.64 -20.29 53.58
N ILE A 14 40.69 -19.60 54.03
CA ILE A 14 41.21 -18.40 53.36
C ILE A 14 41.75 -18.76 51.97
N VAL A 15 42.53 -19.84 51.84
CA VAL A 15 43.07 -20.29 50.55
C VAL A 15 41.94 -20.71 49.60
N PHE A 16 40.93 -21.42 50.10
CA PHE A 16 39.75 -21.79 49.31
C PHE A 16 38.97 -20.57 48.84
N PHE A 17 38.78 -19.57 49.70
CA PHE A 17 38.06 -18.34 49.35
C PHE A 17 38.82 -17.51 48.32
N VAL A 18 40.15 -17.45 48.43
CA VAL A 18 41.01 -16.77 47.44
C VAL A 18 40.99 -17.49 46.09
N LEU A 19 41.04 -18.83 46.08
CA LEU A 19 40.93 -19.62 44.85
C LEU A 19 39.55 -19.50 44.20
N ALA A 20 38.48 -19.53 45.00
CA ALA A 20 37.12 -19.32 44.53
C ALA A 20 36.94 -17.89 43.96
N ALA A 21 37.51 -16.88 44.60
CA ALA A 21 37.49 -15.50 44.12
C ALA A 21 38.27 -15.32 42.81
N LEU A 22 39.44 -15.97 42.67
CA LEU A 22 40.21 -15.97 41.42
C LEU A 22 39.47 -16.69 40.29
N PHE A 23 38.79 -17.81 40.59
CA PHE A 23 38.00 -18.55 39.61
C PHE A 23 36.75 -17.76 39.18
N ALA A 24 36.05 -17.13 40.13
CA ALA A 24 34.92 -16.24 39.85
C ALA A 24 35.34 -15.01 39.03
N SER A 25 36.49 -14.41 39.33
CA SER A 25 37.07 -13.29 38.56
C SER A 25 37.36 -13.67 37.11
N ARG A 26 37.93 -14.87 36.90
CA ARG A 26 38.20 -15.42 35.56
C ARG A 26 36.89 -15.65 34.77
N PHE A 27 35.85 -16.15 35.45
CA PHE A 27 34.53 -16.41 34.87
C PHE A 27 33.80 -15.12 34.51
N LEU A 28 33.86 -14.09 35.37
CA LEU A 28 33.31 -12.75 35.10
C LEU A 28 33.97 -12.09 33.88
N MET A 29 35.29 -12.22 33.73
CA MET A 29 35.98 -11.72 32.52
C MET A 29 35.57 -12.46 31.24
N ALA A 30 35.35 -13.77 31.32
CA ALA A 30 34.90 -14.57 30.17
C ALA A 30 33.46 -14.22 29.77
N PHE A 31 32.55 -14.07 30.75
CA PHE A 31 31.18 -13.61 30.53
C PHE A 31 31.13 -12.19 29.94
N GLY A 32 31.98 -11.28 30.42
CA GLY A 32 32.09 -9.93 29.87
C GLY A 32 32.47 -9.93 28.39
N ARG A 33 33.41 -10.78 27.97
CA ARG A 33 33.79 -10.93 26.55
C ARG A 33 32.66 -11.50 25.70
N MET A 34 31.89 -12.45 26.22
CA MET A 34 30.73 -13.03 25.53
C MET A 34 29.64 -11.99 25.27
N PHE A 35 29.30 -11.19 26.28
CA PHE A 35 28.34 -10.08 26.13
C PHE A 35 28.82 -9.01 25.14
N LEU A 36 30.13 -8.74 25.09
CA LEU A 36 30.72 -7.78 24.16
C LEU A 36 30.60 -8.25 22.70
N VAL A 37 30.83 -9.54 22.44
CA VAL A 37 30.62 -10.15 21.11
C VAL A 37 29.14 -10.13 20.72
N LEU A 38 28.26 -10.46 21.67
CA LEU A 38 26.81 -10.48 21.44
C LEU A 38 26.26 -9.07 21.17
N ALA A 39 26.74 -8.07 21.91
CA ALA A 39 26.43 -6.66 21.68
C ALA A 39 26.98 -6.17 20.33
N GLY A 40 28.17 -6.61 19.93
CA GLY A 40 28.74 -6.32 18.61
C GLY A 40 27.90 -6.89 17.47
N LEU A 41 27.43 -8.13 17.61
CA LEU A 41 26.53 -8.76 16.64
C LEU A 41 25.15 -8.09 16.61
N ALA A 42 24.63 -7.67 17.76
CA ALA A 42 23.37 -6.92 17.83
C ALA A 42 23.49 -5.55 17.15
N LEU A 43 24.61 -4.83 17.35
CA LEU A 43 24.90 -3.57 16.66
C LEU A 43 25.05 -3.76 15.15
N LEU A 44 25.74 -4.81 14.72
CA LEU A 44 25.85 -5.16 13.30
C LEU A 44 24.49 -5.51 12.69
N GLY A 45 23.69 -6.33 13.37
CA GLY A 45 22.34 -6.68 12.95
C GLY A 45 21.43 -5.47 12.85
N TYR A 46 21.49 -4.57 13.84
CA TYR A 46 20.75 -3.31 13.84
C TYR A 46 21.20 -2.37 12.71
N GLY A 47 22.51 -2.28 12.46
CA GLY A 47 23.05 -1.51 11.33
C GLY A 47 22.59 -2.03 9.97
N VAL A 48 22.59 -3.35 9.78
CA VAL A 48 22.07 -3.99 8.56
C VAL A 48 20.57 -3.76 8.42
N TYR A 49 19.79 -3.87 9.51
CA TYR A 49 18.36 -3.59 9.51
C TYR A 49 18.05 -2.15 9.07
N LEU A 50 18.76 -1.16 9.63
CA LEU A 50 18.64 0.24 9.24
C LEU A 50 19.04 0.46 7.78
N ALA A 51 20.15 -0.13 7.33
CA ALA A 51 20.59 0.00 5.95
C ALA A 51 19.58 -0.60 4.96
N LEU A 52 19.02 -1.77 5.25
CA LEU A 52 17.99 -2.40 4.42
C LEU A 52 16.68 -1.59 4.42
N GLY A 53 16.28 -1.05 5.58
CA GLY A 53 15.13 -0.15 5.68
C GLY A 53 15.31 1.10 4.81
N TYR A 54 16.47 1.74 4.92
CA TYR A 54 16.80 2.93 4.12
C TYR A 54 16.80 2.63 2.61
N VAL A 55 17.38 1.50 2.19
CA VAL A 55 17.40 1.11 0.77
C VAL A 55 16.00 0.76 0.26
N ARG A 56 15.12 0.16 1.07
CA ARG A 56 13.72 -0.10 0.67
C ARG A 56 12.95 1.20 0.47
N ASP A 57 13.05 2.13 1.41
CA ASP A 57 12.41 3.44 1.31
C ASP A 57 12.87 4.21 0.06
N LEU A 58 14.16 4.16 -0.25
CA LEU A 58 14.70 4.77 -1.47
C LEU A 58 14.16 4.11 -2.75
N ARG A 59 13.96 2.79 -2.75
CA ARG A 59 13.38 2.08 -3.90
C ARG A 59 11.91 2.40 -4.06
N GLU A 60 11.16 2.51 -2.97
CA GLU A 60 9.74 2.89 -3.02
C GLU A 60 9.57 4.32 -3.50
N LYS A 61 10.38 5.26 -3.01
CA LYS A 61 10.41 6.64 -3.51
C LYS A 61 10.75 6.70 -5.01
N LYS A 62 11.77 5.98 -5.46
CA LYS A 62 12.11 5.91 -6.90
C LYS A 62 11.00 5.28 -7.75
N ARG A 63 10.28 4.29 -7.21
CA ARG A 63 9.13 3.68 -7.89
C ARG A 63 7.95 4.66 -7.99
N HIS A 64 7.70 5.44 -6.95
CA HIS A 64 6.69 6.50 -6.97
C HIS A 64 7.09 7.61 -7.95
N GLU A 65 8.32 8.11 -7.90
CA GLU A 65 8.85 9.12 -8.82
C GLU A 65 8.79 8.70 -10.30
N SER A 66 8.90 7.40 -10.59
CA SER A 66 8.78 6.86 -11.94
C SER A 66 7.37 6.43 -12.32
N SER A 67 6.41 6.46 -11.39
CA SER A 67 5.02 6.19 -11.71
C SER A 67 4.38 7.39 -12.41
N PRO A 68 3.31 7.19 -13.21
CA PRO A 68 2.56 8.29 -13.80
C PRO A 68 2.12 9.34 -12.78
N GLU A 69 1.70 8.89 -11.58
CA GLU A 69 1.30 9.75 -10.47
C GLU A 69 2.46 10.60 -9.95
N GLY A 70 3.62 10.01 -9.66
CA GLY A 70 4.77 10.79 -9.18
C GLY A 70 5.38 11.71 -10.25
N VAL A 71 5.27 11.36 -11.54
CA VAL A 71 5.64 12.27 -12.64
C VAL A 71 4.70 13.47 -12.69
N ILE A 72 3.39 13.28 -12.50
CA ILE A 72 2.43 14.39 -12.45
C ILE A 72 2.68 15.26 -11.22
N GLU A 73 2.85 14.65 -10.05
CA GLU A 73 3.10 15.33 -8.78
C GLU A 73 4.39 16.17 -8.82
N SER A 74 5.50 15.58 -9.28
CA SER A 74 6.77 16.30 -9.42
C SER A 74 6.69 17.48 -10.39
N ARG A 75 5.94 17.36 -11.49
CA ARG A 75 5.68 18.47 -12.41
C ARG A 75 4.82 19.56 -11.79
N MET A 76 3.83 19.21 -10.98
CA MET A 76 3.03 20.17 -10.24
C MET A 76 3.89 20.96 -9.25
N VAL A 77 4.76 20.29 -8.50
CA VAL A 77 5.71 20.92 -7.58
C VAL A 77 6.67 21.84 -8.33
N TYR A 78 7.19 21.40 -9.48
CA TYR A 78 8.03 22.23 -10.34
C TYR A 78 7.29 23.50 -10.80
N CYS A 79 6.06 23.37 -11.32
CA CYS A 79 5.26 24.51 -11.72
C CYS A 79 5.01 25.48 -10.56
N ALA A 80 4.62 24.98 -9.39
CA ALA A 80 4.38 25.82 -8.21
C ALA A 80 5.64 26.58 -7.77
N THR A 81 6.78 25.91 -7.77
CA THR A 81 8.07 26.51 -7.40
C THR A 81 8.49 27.60 -8.39
N GLU A 82 8.34 27.34 -9.69
CA GLU A 82 8.69 28.33 -10.71
C GLU A 82 7.71 29.50 -10.74
N ILE A 83 6.42 29.29 -10.43
CA ILE A 83 5.46 30.38 -10.26
C ILE A 83 5.93 31.33 -9.15
N GLU A 84 6.30 30.79 -7.99
CA GLU A 84 6.73 31.60 -6.85
C GLU A 84 7.99 32.40 -7.18
N LYS A 85 9.02 31.75 -7.75
CA LYS A 85 10.25 32.43 -8.17
C LYS A 85 9.99 33.56 -9.17
N ASN A 86 9.10 33.34 -10.14
CA ASN A 86 8.78 34.38 -11.12
C ASN A 86 7.98 35.52 -10.50
N ARG A 87 7.06 35.24 -9.56
CA ARG A 87 6.32 36.27 -8.81
C ARG A 87 7.26 37.13 -7.93
N GLU A 88 8.15 36.49 -7.18
CA GLU A 88 9.16 37.20 -6.39
C GLU A 88 10.04 38.10 -7.28
N ALA A 89 10.44 37.60 -8.44
CA ALA A 89 11.23 38.37 -9.39
C ALA A 89 10.45 39.55 -9.99
N VAL A 90 9.15 39.39 -10.31
CA VAL A 90 8.28 40.49 -10.76
C VAL A 90 8.21 41.59 -9.70
N GLU A 91 7.99 41.24 -8.42
CA GLU A 91 7.99 42.21 -7.33
C GLU A 91 9.37 42.85 -7.10
N GLY A 92 10.44 42.11 -7.35
CA GLY A 92 11.81 42.65 -7.39
C GLY A 92 11.98 43.72 -8.47
N ILE A 93 11.58 43.40 -9.71
CA ILE A 93 11.67 44.31 -10.86
C ILE A 93 10.80 45.55 -10.64
N ARG A 94 9.58 45.39 -10.13
CA ARG A 94 8.67 46.52 -9.84
C ARG A 94 9.31 47.52 -8.86
N ARG A 95 10.00 47.02 -7.82
CA ARG A 95 10.75 47.88 -6.89
C ARG A 95 11.92 48.59 -7.55
N ILE A 96 12.63 47.93 -8.47
CA ILE A 96 13.73 48.52 -9.23
C ILE A 96 13.20 49.66 -10.12
N ILE A 97 12.12 49.41 -10.88
CA ILE A 97 11.48 50.41 -11.75
C ILE A 97 11.07 51.63 -10.92
N ALA A 98 10.33 51.44 -9.83
CA ALA A 98 9.89 52.54 -8.96
C ALA A 98 11.09 53.35 -8.41
N GLY A 99 12.20 52.69 -8.07
CA GLY A 99 13.41 53.36 -7.62
C GLY A 99 14.13 54.15 -8.72
N LEU A 100 14.12 53.66 -9.98
CA LEU A 100 14.67 54.36 -11.13
C LEU A 100 13.82 55.58 -11.52
N GLU A 101 12.50 55.44 -11.50
CA GLU A 101 11.55 56.52 -11.79
C GLU A 101 11.65 57.65 -10.75
N GLU A 102 11.75 57.32 -9.46
CA GLU A 102 11.90 58.33 -8.42
C GLU A 102 13.23 59.08 -8.55
N LYS A 103 14.33 58.38 -8.86
CA LYS A 103 15.62 59.02 -9.14
C LYS A 103 15.53 59.93 -10.36
N LEU A 104 14.82 59.51 -11.41
CA LEU A 104 14.60 60.32 -12.61
C LEU A 104 13.80 61.60 -12.29
N ARG A 105 12.80 61.50 -11.41
CA ARG A 105 11.96 62.63 -10.96
C ARG A 105 12.74 63.65 -10.14
N LEU A 106 13.62 63.20 -9.25
CA LEU A 106 14.43 64.07 -8.39
C LEU A 106 15.62 64.69 -9.13
N ALA A 107 16.04 64.08 -10.24
CA ALA A 107 17.20 64.50 -11.02
C ALA A 107 16.91 65.67 -11.97
N ASN A 108 16.40 66.80 -11.44
CA ASN A 108 16.16 68.04 -12.20
C ASN A 108 17.44 68.62 -12.84
N GLN A 109 18.63 68.25 -12.35
CA GLN A 109 19.93 68.69 -12.85
C GLN A 109 20.72 67.60 -13.59
N ALA A 110 20.19 66.38 -13.74
CA ALA A 110 20.87 65.37 -14.54
C ALA A 110 20.86 65.74 -16.02
N GLY A 111 21.99 65.51 -16.71
CA GLY A 111 22.08 65.69 -18.15
C GLY A 111 21.06 64.82 -18.90
N GLU A 112 20.56 65.31 -20.03
CA GLU A 112 19.54 64.62 -20.84
C GLU A 112 19.96 63.21 -21.26
N GLU A 113 21.26 62.97 -21.44
CA GLU A 113 21.80 61.64 -21.73
C GLU A 113 21.51 60.62 -20.61
N ASN A 114 21.72 61.00 -19.35
CA ASN A 114 21.45 60.14 -18.19
C ASN A 114 19.95 59.89 -18.00
N LYS A 115 19.13 60.90 -18.29
CA LYS A 115 17.66 60.74 -18.28
C LYS A 115 17.22 59.74 -19.35
N GLN A 116 17.78 59.85 -20.56
CA GLN A 116 17.47 58.93 -21.64
C GLN A 116 17.93 57.50 -21.34
N HIS A 117 19.14 57.31 -20.81
CA HIS A 117 19.63 55.99 -20.40
C HIS A 117 18.73 55.36 -19.33
N THR A 118 18.32 56.14 -18.33
CA THR A 118 17.42 55.67 -17.28
C THR A 118 16.07 55.24 -17.85
N ARG A 119 15.49 56.00 -18.78
CA ARG A 119 14.23 55.64 -19.46
C ARG A 119 14.36 54.37 -20.29
N THR A 120 15.48 54.19 -21.00
CA THR A 120 15.74 52.95 -21.75
C THR A 120 15.82 51.76 -20.80
N LEU A 121 16.53 51.90 -19.68
CA LEU A 121 16.66 50.84 -18.69
C LEU A 121 15.31 50.48 -18.04
N VAL A 122 14.47 51.48 -17.74
CA VAL A 122 13.10 51.23 -17.24
C VAL A 122 12.31 50.41 -18.25
N ARG A 123 12.34 50.75 -19.54
CA ARG A 123 11.64 49.99 -20.58
C ARG A 123 12.13 48.55 -20.71
N GLU A 124 13.44 48.32 -20.57
CA GLU A 124 13.99 46.96 -20.58
C GLU A 124 13.50 46.14 -19.37
N PHE A 125 13.43 46.76 -18.19
CA PHE A 125 12.85 46.12 -17.01
C PHE A 125 11.35 45.85 -17.15
N GLU A 126 10.59 46.78 -17.74
CA GLU A 126 9.16 46.58 -18.03
C GLU A 126 8.95 45.38 -18.97
N ALA A 127 9.74 45.26 -20.04
CA ALA A 127 9.66 44.14 -20.96
C ALA A 127 10.01 42.79 -20.28
N GLU A 128 11.02 42.76 -19.42
CA GLU A 128 11.35 41.55 -18.64
C GLU A 128 10.27 41.21 -17.61
N MET A 129 9.64 42.21 -17.01
CA MET A 129 8.51 42.03 -16.09
C MET A 129 7.32 41.39 -16.82
N GLU A 130 6.93 41.93 -17.97
CA GLU A 130 5.85 41.37 -18.81
C GLU A 130 6.14 39.93 -19.22
N LEU A 131 7.39 39.62 -19.61
CA LEU A 131 7.80 38.26 -19.95
C LEU A 131 7.63 37.31 -18.76
N ARG A 132 7.97 37.74 -17.54
CA ARG A 132 7.82 36.92 -16.33
C ARG A 132 6.37 36.74 -15.93
N GLU A 133 5.54 37.77 -16.04
CA GLU A 133 4.09 37.67 -15.83
C GLU A 133 3.46 36.67 -16.82
N ALA A 134 3.87 36.70 -18.09
CA ALA A 134 3.43 35.72 -19.08
C ALA A 134 3.87 34.29 -18.72
N LYS A 135 5.10 34.11 -18.22
CA LYS A 135 5.59 32.82 -17.70
C LYS A 135 4.75 32.32 -16.52
N VAL A 136 4.42 33.20 -15.56
CA VAL A 136 3.55 32.86 -14.43
C VAL A 136 2.20 32.36 -14.94
N HIS A 137 1.55 33.11 -15.84
CA HIS A 137 0.26 32.72 -16.39
C HIS A 137 0.30 31.38 -17.14
N PHE A 138 1.37 31.13 -17.91
CA PHE A 138 1.60 29.85 -18.57
C PHE A 138 1.75 28.71 -17.55
N LEU A 139 2.58 28.88 -16.52
CA LEU A 139 2.81 27.87 -15.50
C LEU A 139 1.55 27.58 -14.69
N GLU A 140 0.75 28.60 -14.35
CA GLU A 140 -0.55 28.41 -13.69
C GLU A 140 -1.52 27.60 -14.55
N THR A 141 -1.52 27.84 -15.87
CA THR A 141 -2.33 27.06 -16.81
C THR A 141 -1.85 25.61 -16.87
N CYS A 142 -0.54 25.37 -16.90
CA CYS A 142 0.04 24.03 -16.83
C CYS A 142 -0.33 23.32 -15.52
N LEU A 143 -0.24 24.01 -14.39
CA LEU A 143 -0.60 23.48 -13.08
C LEU A 143 -2.07 23.04 -13.04
N ARG A 144 -3.00 23.90 -13.50
CA ARG A 144 -4.42 23.54 -13.60
C ARG A 144 -4.66 22.31 -14.48
N LYS A 145 -3.98 22.23 -15.64
CA LYS A 145 -4.10 21.06 -16.52
C LYS A 145 -3.57 19.78 -15.88
N LEU A 146 -2.45 19.86 -15.16
CA LEU A 146 -1.90 18.71 -14.43
C LEU A 146 -2.85 18.23 -13.32
N GLN A 147 -3.48 19.15 -12.58
CA GLN A 147 -4.49 18.80 -11.56
C GLN A 147 -5.69 18.07 -12.17
N ILE A 148 -6.19 18.52 -13.34
CA ILE A 148 -7.27 17.84 -14.04
C ILE A 148 -6.85 16.43 -14.47
N ILE A 149 -5.63 16.28 -15.00
CA ILE A 149 -5.09 14.97 -15.40
C ILE A 149 -4.99 14.03 -14.19
N GLN A 150 -4.48 14.52 -13.06
CA GLN A 150 -4.38 13.75 -11.81
C GLN A 150 -5.75 13.27 -11.35
N HIS A 151 -6.73 14.17 -11.29
CA HIS A 151 -8.08 13.84 -10.87
C HIS A 151 -8.74 12.81 -11.80
N ASN A 152 -8.59 12.97 -13.12
CA ASN A 152 -9.12 12.03 -14.10
C ASN A 152 -8.47 10.64 -13.98
N PHE A 153 -7.18 10.59 -13.68
CA PHE A 153 -6.47 9.35 -13.46
C PHE A 153 -6.97 8.61 -12.22
N GLU A 154 -7.14 9.31 -11.10
CA GLU A 154 -7.71 8.76 -9.86
C GLU A 154 -9.14 8.25 -10.05
N LEU A 155 -9.97 9.03 -10.76
CA LEU A 155 -11.32 8.63 -11.12
C LEU A 155 -11.33 7.36 -11.97
N SER A 156 -10.46 7.29 -12.99
CA SER A 156 -10.35 6.12 -13.87
C SER A 156 -9.93 4.86 -13.11
N LYS A 157 -8.99 4.99 -12.17
CA LYS A 157 -8.58 3.88 -11.29
C LYS A 157 -9.74 3.39 -10.42
N THR A 158 -10.50 4.33 -9.86
CA THR A 158 -11.67 4.01 -9.02
C THR A 158 -12.77 3.32 -9.82
N LEU A 159 -13.06 3.83 -11.02
CA LEU A 159 -14.03 3.20 -11.92
C LEU A 159 -13.60 1.80 -12.34
N ALA A 160 -12.32 1.57 -12.63
CA ALA A 160 -11.81 0.25 -12.98
C ALA A 160 -12.00 -0.75 -11.82
N LEU A 161 -11.68 -0.34 -10.58
CA LEU A 161 -11.90 -1.17 -9.39
C LEU A 161 -13.39 -1.48 -9.19
N LYS A 162 -14.26 -0.49 -9.29
CA LYS A 162 -15.71 -0.68 -9.12
C LYS A 162 -16.34 -1.53 -10.23
N LYS A 163 -15.82 -1.45 -11.44
CA LYS A 163 -16.24 -2.32 -12.54
C LYS A 163 -15.85 -3.77 -12.29
N ALA A 164 -14.64 -4.02 -11.79
CA ALA A 164 -14.20 -5.35 -11.40
C ALA A 164 -15.05 -5.92 -10.25
N GLU A 165 -15.34 -5.10 -9.22
CA GLU A 165 -16.22 -5.47 -8.11
C GLU A 165 -17.63 -5.84 -8.59
N LEU A 166 -18.20 -5.04 -9.49
CA LEU A 166 -19.50 -5.34 -10.11
C LEU A 166 -19.49 -6.63 -10.92
N GLN A 167 -18.40 -6.91 -11.63
CA GLN A 167 -18.26 -8.14 -12.40
C GLN A 167 -18.20 -9.37 -11.49
N ALA A 168 -17.46 -9.31 -10.39
CA ALA A 168 -17.40 -10.37 -9.39
C ALA A 168 -18.78 -10.63 -8.76
N MET A 169 -19.54 -9.59 -8.41
CA MET A 169 -20.91 -9.73 -7.90
C MET A 169 -21.84 -10.39 -8.94
N ARG A 170 -21.68 -10.07 -10.23
CA ARG A 170 -22.48 -10.69 -11.29
C ARG A 170 -22.17 -12.16 -11.45
N GLU A 171 -20.89 -12.54 -11.41
CA GLU A 171 -20.45 -13.93 -11.49
C GLU A 171 -21.01 -14.75 -10.32
N GLN A 172 -20.92 -14.22 -9.10
CA GLN A 172 -21.54 -14.82 -7.92
C GLN A 172 -23.06 -14.99 -8.10
N ASN A 173 -23.76 -13.96 -8.59
CA ASN A 173 -25.20 -14.08 -8.85
C ASN A 173 -25.54 -15.16 -9.88
N PHE A 174 -24.71 -15.36 -10.91
CA PHE A 174 -24.92 -16.45 -11.88
C PHE A 174 -24.73 -17.82 -11.24
N GLU A 175 -23.75 -17.98 -10.36
CA GLU A 175 -23.55 -19.21 -9.58
C GLU A 175 -24.75 -19.47 -8.65
N GLU A 176 -25.25 -18.44 -7.97
CA GLU A 176 -26.43 -18.54 -7.11
C GLU A 176 -27.68 -18.96 -7.91
N ILE A 177 -27.90 -18.38 -9.10
CA ILE A 177 -29.00 -18.77 -9.98
C ILE A 177 -28.85 -20.22 -10.46
N ALA A 178 -27.63 -20.65 -10.80
CA ALA A 178 -27.37 -22.03 -11.19
C ALA A 178 -27.69 -23.02 -10.06
N GLY A 179 -27.31 -22.69 -8.81
CA GLY A 179 -27.67 -23.48 -7.64
C GLY A 179 -29.18 -23.53 -7.37
N LEU A 180 -29.91 -22.44 -7.62
CA LEU A 180 -31.36 -22.42 -7.54
C LEU A 180 -32.02 -23.30 -8.61
N GLU A 181 -31.50 -23.32 -9.83
CA GLU A 181 -32.01 -24.17 -10.91
C GLU A 181 -31.70 -25.65 -10.66
N GLU A 182 -30.52 -25.96 -10.10
CA GLU A 182 -30.19 -27.32 -9.63
C GLU A 182 -31.16 -27.78 -8.54
N LEU A 183 -31.41 -26.93 -7.53
CA LEU A 183 -32.38 -27.21 -6.47
C LEU A 183 -33.79 -27.43 -7.04
N ARG A 184 -34.23 -26.56 -7.96
CA ARG A 184 -35.52 -26.69 -8.62
C ARG A 184 -35.64 -28.01 -9.37
N THR A 185 -34.62 -28.37 -10.14
CA THR A 185 -34.58 -29.63 -10.89
C THR A 185 -34.64 -30.84 -9.96
N GLY A 186 -33.92 -30.79 -8.83
CA GLY A 186 -34.00 -31.81 -7.79
C GLY A 186 -35.41 -31.96 -7.22
N ILE A 187 -36.08 -30.86 -6.91
CA ILE A 187 -37.48 -30.87 -6.41
C ILE A 187 -38.43 -31.43 -7.47
N GLU A 188 -38.28 -31.06 -8.75
CA GLU A 188 -39.12 -31.59 -9.84
C GLU A 188 -38.92 -33.11 -10.02
N TYR A 189 -37.69 -33.60 -9.89
CA TYR A 189 -37.38 -35.03 -9.91
C TYR A 189 -38.02 -35.76 -8.73
N ASP A 190 -37.82 -35.26 -7.51
CA ASP A 190 -38.37 -35.86 -6.28
C ASP A 190 -39.89 -35.91 -6.32
N ARG A 191 -40.54 -34.84 -6.82
CA ARG A 191 -41.98 -34.81 -7.03
C ARG A 191 -42.44 -35.93 -7.98
N THR A 192 -41.79 -36.07 -9.12
CA THR A 192 -42.13 -37.10 -10.12
C THR A 192 -41.97 -38.51 -9.54
N TYR A 193 -40.92 -38.72 -8.75
CA TYR A 193 -40.67 -39.98 -8.05
C TYR A 193 -41.77 -40.29 -7.02
N LEU A 194 -42.16 -39.32 -6.20
CA LEU A 194 -43.25 -39.46 -5.22
C LEU A 194 -44.61 -39.71 -5.90
N GLU A 195 -44.93 -39.01 -6.99
CA GLU A 195 -46.15 -39.26 -7.78
C GLU A 195 -46.16 -40.69 -8.36
N THR A 196 -45.00 -41.21 -8.78
CA THR A 196 -44.87 -42.59 -9.25
C THR A 196 -45.09 -43.61 -8.13
N ILE A 197 -44.51 -43.38 -6.94
CA ILE A 197 -44.75 -44.22 -5.76
C ILE A 197 -46.23 -44.23 -5.40
N ASP A 198 -46.87 -43.05 -5.36
CA ASP A 198 -48.28 -42.93 -4.99
C ASP A 198 -49.19 -43.65 -6.00
N ASN A 199 -48.89 -43.55 -7.30
CA ASN A 199 -49.60 -44.30 -8.34
C ASN A 199 -49.43 -45.82 -8.16
N LEU A 200 -48.21 -46.30 -7.95
CA LEU A 200 -47.93 -47.72 -7.70
C LEU A 200 -48.62 -48.21 -6.41
N SER A 201 -48.59 -47.41 -5.35
CA SER A 201 -49.25 -47.70 -4.08
C SER A 201 -50.77 -47.76 -4.24
N SER A 202 -51.36 -46.79 -4.94
CA SER A 202 -52.80 -46.78 -5.27
C SER A 202 -53.20 -48.00 -6.11
N ARG A 203 -52.37 -48.39 -7.09
CA ARG A 203 -52.57 -49.62 -7.87
C ARG A 203 -52.49 -50.86 -6.99
N MET A 204 -51.56 -50.92 -6.04
CA MET A 204 -51.41 -52.03 -5.09
C MET A 204 -52.62 -52.15 -4.15
N ILE A 205 -53.11 -51.02 -3.61
CA ILE A 205 -54.28 -50.98 -2.72
C ILE A 205 -55.56 -51.36 -3.49
N GLY A 206 -55.69 -50.93 -4.76
CA GLY A 206 -56.78 -51.31 -5.64
C GLY A 206 -56.73 -52.77 -6.10
N SER A 207 -55.55 -53.39 -6.11
CA SER A 207 -55.35 -54.79 -6.51
C SER A 207 -55.39 -55.75 -5.32
N GLN A 208 -56.56 -55.99 -4.73
CA GLN A 208 -56.77 -57.07 -3.74
C GLN A 208 -56.84 -58.47 -4.40
N SER A 209 -55.90 -58.78 -5.30
CA SER A 209 -55.74 -60.10 -5.92
C SER A 209 -54.26 -60.51 -5.90
N LEU A 210 -53.99 -61.71 -5.36
CA LEU A 210 -52.67 -62.25 -5.03
C LEU A 210 -51.71 -62.37 -6.24
N GLU A 211 -52.25 -62.44 -7.46
CA GLU A 211 -51.49 -62.52 -8.72
C GLU A 211 -50.88 -61.18 -9.14
N THR A 212 -51.64 -60.09 -8.98
CA THR A 212 -51.20 -58.73 -9.33
C THR A 212 -50.04 -58.23 -8.46
N VAL A 213 -50.01 -58.63 -7.18
CA VAL A 213 -48.91 -58.29 -6.26
C VAL A 213 -47.59 -58.95 -6.66
N LYS A 214 -47.62 -60.16 -7.24
CA LYS A 214 -46.40 -60.85 -7.72
C LYS A 214 -45.84 -60.22 -9.00
N ALA A 215 -46.70 -59.77 -9.90
CA ALA A 215 -46.29 -59.09 -11.13
C ALA A 215 -45.63 -57.72 -10.84
N LEU A 216 -46.22 -56.93 -9.93
CA LEU A 216 -45.67 -55.64 -9.49
C LEU A 216 -44.32 -55.78 -8.75
N ARG A 217 -44.15 -56.84 -7.94
CA ARG A 217 -42.86 -57.13 -7.30
C ARG A 217 -41.75 -57.42 -8.31
N LYS A 218 -42.08 -58.11 -9.41
CA LYS A 218 -41.14 -58.42 -10.49
C LYS A 218 -40.74 -57.16 -11.27
N GLU A 219 -41.68 -56.25 -11.49
CA GLU A 219 -41.43 -54.97 -12.17
C GLU A 219 -40.52 -54.04 -11.33
N LEU A 220 -40.68 -54.05 -10.00
CA LEU A 220 -39.77 -53.38 -9.06
C LEU A 220 -38.36 -53.99 -9.06
N GLU A 221 -38.22 -55.32 -9.13
CA GLU A 221 -36.92 -55.99 -9.26
C GLU A 221 -36.21 -55.63 -10.59
N GLU A 222 -36.94 -55.57 -11.70
CA GLU A 222 -36.38 -55.18 -13.01
C GLU A 222 -35.97 -53.70 -13.04
N MET A 223 -36.75 -52.79 -12.47
CA MET A 223 -36.36 -51.37 -12.35
C MET A 223 -35.13 -51.19 -11.45
N THR A 224 -35.05 -51.92 -10.33
CA THR A 224 -33.89 -51.86 -9.42
C THR A 224 -32.62 -52.39 -10.10
N ARG A 225 -32.74 -53.43 -10.92
CA ARG A 225 -31.62 -53.98 -11.71
C ARG A 225 -31.12 -53.01 -12.79
N SER A 226 -32.04 -52.28 -13.42
CA SER A 226 -31.70 -51.27 -14.43
C SER A 226 -30.99 -50.03 -13.86
N LEU A 227 -31.13 -49.79 -12.55
CA LEU A 227 -30.46 -48.71 -11.83
C LEU A 227 -29.04 -49.09 -11.38
N ASP A 228 -28.77 -50.37 -11.09
CA ASP A 228 -27.42 -50.88 -10.77
C ASP A 228 -26.53 -51.02 -12.02
N GLU A 229 -27.11 -51.22 -13.21
CA GLU A 229 -26.38 -51.34 -14.50
C GLU A 229 -25.98 -49.99 -15.11
N LYS A 230 -26.41 -48.85 -14.54
CA LYS A 230 -26.09 -47.48 -15.02
C LYS A 230 -25.01 -46.75 -14.20
N LYS A 231 -24.26 -47.47 -13.35
CA LYS A 231 -22.96 -47.02 -12.82
C LYS A 231 -21.83 -47.33 -13.80
#